data_AF-A0A0N4WNR9-F1
#
_entry.id   AF-A0A0N4WNR9-F1
#
_cell.length_a   1.000
_cell.length_b   1.000
_cell.length_c   1.000
_cell.angle_alpha   90.00
_cell.angle_beta   90.00
_cell.angle_gamma   90.00
#
_symmetry.space_group_name_H-M   'P 1'
#
loop_
_entity.id
_entity.type
_entity.pdbx_description
1 polymer ?
#
loop_
_entity_poly.entity_id
_entity_poly.type
_entity_poly.pdbx_seq_one_letter_code
_entity_poly.pdbx_strand_id
1 'polypeptide(L)'
;MKTVIRGVILKDYLTFKTLASKTFGVALALGSGIPIRFASHFDPAFKNETRRAECLAAACAVGVACTFSAPVGGVLFSIEVTTMYFSVRSYWRGFFAACCGAVTIRLLRGFVVQTEVTVNAFFQTSFAPDAFVVKEIPLFVVLGVICGALGALYISFYRTVVLFLRNNERAKALFQRQCFQLDRLPNIRTSCIQHHFFSAWSRTIFFRKGEYEKEGNPELKFGMNLKDFFTNCTFSEDPPSFLACNRENFDHWMDNRESVIALLVIFIIVHFVFSIVCMTLPVPSGVFMPIFVLGAAIGRLMGEIVAIALPSGVIEGLNIYPGVYAVVGAASFSASVTHTVSVSVMIFEITGQLHYILPVMLEENINRLNNNVHIQISVLLSNAVCAYMQPSFFDTIIKIKHLPFLPDIPPSNNL
;
A
#
# COMPACT_ATOMS: atom_id res chain seq x y z
N MET A 1 -1.78 -10.51 15.25
CA MET A 1 -2.44 -11.60 14.52
C MET A 1 -1.48 -12.71 14.13
N LYS A 2 -0.40 -12.42 13.38
CA LYS A 2 0.68 -13.38 13.05
C LYS A 2 1.15 -14.21 14.26
N THR A 3 1.41 -13.57 15.40
CA THR A 3 1.79 -14.23 16.67
C THR A 3 0.70 -15.15 17.23
N VAL A 4 -0.57 -14.75 17.13
CA VAL A 4 -1.73 -15.51 17.64
C VAL A 4 -1.96 -16.77 16.81
N ILE A 5 -1.81 -16.70 15.48
CA ILE A 5 -1.98 -17.87 14.61
C ILE A 5 -0.85 -18.88 14.80
N ARG A 6 0.35 -18.43 15.18
CA ARG A 6 1.46 -19.30 15.59
C ARG A 6 1.30 -19.93 16.99
N GLY A 7 0.16 -19.72 17.66
CA GLY A 7 -0.19 -20.40 18.93
C GLY A 7 -0.03 -19.56 20.20
N VAL A 8 0.44 -18.31 20.09
CA VAL A 8 0.64 -17.45 21.27
C VAL A 8 -0.64 -16.66 21.59
N ILE A 9 -1.32 -17.05 22.66
CA ILE A 9 -2.59 -16.43 23.08
C ILE A 9 -2.31 -15.11 23.81
N LEU A 10 -2.76 -14.00 23.21
CA LEU A 10 -2.74 -12.66 23.81
C LEU A 10 -4.12 -12.34 24.40
N LYS A 11 -4.26 -12.37 25.74
CA LYS A 11 -5.54 -12.28 26.46
C LYS A 11 -6.37 -11.03 26.12
N ASP A 12 -5.72 -9.88 25.90
CA ASP A 12 -6.42 -8.61 25.61
C ASP A 12 -6.61 -8.31 24.12
N TYR A 13 -6.05 -9.12 23.22
CA TYR A 13 -6.02 -8.82 21.78
C TYR A 13 -7.34 -9.09 21.04
N LEU A 14 -8.12 -10.08 21.50
CA LEU A 14 -9.38 -10.51 20.85
C LEU A 14 -10.62 -10.09 21.65
N THR A 15 -10.55 -8.97 22.37
CA THR A 15 -11.67 -8.48 23.18
C THR A 15 -12.59 -7.57 22.36
N PHE A 16 -13.89 -7.62 22.66
CA PHE A 16 -14.86 -6.73 22.02
C PHE A 16 -14.54 -5.24 22.24
N LYS A 17 -14.01 -4.88 23.42
CA LYS A 17 -13.54 -3.52 23.72
C LYS A 17 -12.48 -3.05 22.74
N THR A 18 -11.51 -3.90 22.40
CA THR A 18 -10.48 -3.57 21.40
C THR A 18 -11.01 -3.45 19.97
N LEU A 19 -12.04 -4.21 19.61
CA LEU A 19 -12.69 -4.08 18.30
C LEU A 19 -13.37 -2.71 18.17
N ALA A 20 -14.18 -2.33 19.18
CA ALA A 20 -14.89 -1.06 19.18
C ALA A 20 -13.92 0.14 19.15
N SER A 21 -12.89 0.12 20.01
CA SER A 21 -11.92 1.22 20.07
C SER A 21 -11.11 1.36 18.79
N LYS A 22 -10.68 0.25 18.16
CA LYS A 22 -9.96 0.29 16.89
C LYS A 22 -10.84 0.76 15.73
N THR A 23 -12.09 0.31 15.68
CA THR A 23 -13.01 0.73 14.61
C THR A 23 -13.23 2.24 14.66
N PHE A 24 -13.47 2.78 15.86
CA PHE A 24 -13.65 4.22 16.06
C PHE A 24 -12.34 5.00 15.83
N GLY A 25 -11.20 4.48 16.33
CA GLY A 25 -9.89 5.11 16.15
C GLY A 25 -9.46 5.17 14.68
N VAL A 26 -9.70 4.12 13.90
CA VAL A 26 -9.43 4.11 12.45
C VAL A 26 -10.40 5.03 11.70
N ALA A 27 -11.69 5.04 12.05
CA ALA A 27 -12.67 5.94 11.44
C ALA A 27 -12.32 7.42 11.68
N LEU A 28 -11.85 7.76 12.89
CA LEU A 28 -11.34 9.10 13.23
C LEU A 28 -10.03 9.42 12.51
N ALA A 29 -9.11 8.45 12.40
CA ALA A 29 -7.84 8.65 11.70
C ALA A 29 -8.00 8.79 10.18
N LEU A 30 -9.00 8.14 9.59
CA LEU A 30 -9.32 8.24 8.15
C LEU A 30 -10.26 9.40 7.82
N GLY A 31 -10.93 9.99 8.83
CA GLY A 31 -11.71 11.22 8.73
C GLY A 31 -12.83 11.21 7.67
N SER A 32 -14.08 10.92 8.10
CA SER A 32 -15.33 10.98 7.32
C SER A 32 -15.65 9.76 6.43
N GLY A 33 -16.04 8.64 7.06
CA GLY A 33 -16.60 7.46 6.37
C GLY A 33 -17.17 6.42 7.36
N ILE A 34 -18.41 6.00 7.16
CA ILE A 34 -19.31 5.32 8.13
C ILE A 34 -18.73 3.99 8.68
N PRO A 35 -18.72 3.77 10.01
CA PRO A 35 -18.37 2.46 10.59
C PRO A 35 -19.57 1.51 10.58
N ILE A 36 -19.51 0.43 9.79
CA ILE A 36 -20.54 -0.62 9.81
C ILE A 36 -20.25 -1.62 10.94
N ARG A 37 -21.31 -1.91 11.70
CA ARG A 37 -21.34 -2.68 12.94
C ARG A 37 -21.64 -4.18 12.71
N PHE A 38 -20.87 -5.01 13.44
CA PHE A 38 -21.23 -6.22 14.22
C PHE A 38 -21.64 -7.54 13.53
N ALA A 39 -20.98 -8.62 14.00
CA ALA A 39 -21.65 -9.85 14.43
C ALA A 39 -21.00 -10.35 15.72
N SER A 40 -21.79 -10.39 16.80
CA SER A 40 -21.38 -10.78 18.15
C SER A 40 -22.20 -11.98 18.60
N HIS A 41 -21.91 -13.16 18.06
CA HIS A 41 -22.28 -14.44 18.67
C HIS A 41 -21.26 -15.48 18.17
N PHE A 42 -20.20 -15.68 18.96
CA PHE A 42 -19.25 -16.75 18.69
C PHE A 42 -19.68 -17.99 19.48
N ASP A 43 -20.32 -18.89 18.75
CA ASP A 43 -20.80 -20.22 19.13
C ASP A 43 -19.67 -21.15 19.63
N PRO A 44 -19.96 -22.38 20.13
CA PRO A 44 -18.96 -23.34 20.62
C PRO A 44 -18.00 -23.86 19.53
N ALA A 45 -18.13 -23.41 18.28
CA ALA A 45 -17.16 -23.63 17.21
C ALA A 45 -15.75 -23.09 17.53
N PHE A 46 -15.63 -22.11 18.44
CA PHE A 46 -14.36 -21.56 18.92
C PHE A 46 -13.70 -22.36 20.05
N LYS A 47 -14.36 -23.42 20.54
CA LYS A 47 -13.84 -24.26 21.63
C LYS A 47 -12.64 -25.10 21.19
N ASN A 48 -12.51 -25.38 19.89
CA ASN A 48 -11.38 -26.10 19.31
C ASN A 48 -10.34 -25.12 18.75
N GLU A 49 -9.09 -25.23 19.20
CA GLU A 49 -8.02 -24.29 18.87
C GLU A 49 -7.72 -24.25 17.36
N THR A 50 -7.74 -25.41 16.70
CA THR A 50 -7.47 -25.51 15.26
C THR A 50 -8.53 -24.77 14.44
N ARG A 51 -9.82 -24.98 14.76
CA ARG A 51 -10.94 -24.29 14.07
C ARG A 51 -10.94 -22.80 14.35
N ARG A 52 -10.55 -22.40 15.56
CA ARG A 52 -10.38 -20.99 15.92
C ARG A 52 -9.28 -20.34 15.08
N ALA A 53 -8.14 -20.99 14.91
CA ALA A 53 -7.05 -20.49 14.07
C ALA A 53 -7.47 -20.36 12.59
N GLU A 54 -8.16 -21.37 12.05
CA GLU A 54 -8.71 -21.33 10.68
C GLU A 54 -9.71 -20.18 10.48
N CYS A 55 -10.62 -19.97 11.43
CA CYS A 55 -11.61 -18.90 11.36
C CYS A 55 -10.95 -17.52 11.44
N LEU A 56 -9.95 -17.37 12.32
CA LEU A 56 -9.19 -16.12 12.45
C LEU A 56 -8.39 -15.80 11.18
N ALA A 57 -7.79 -16.81 10.55
CA ALA A 57 -7.08 -16.63 9.28
C ALA A 57 -8.03 -16.26 8.13
N ALA A 58 -9.21 -16.90 8.05
CA ALA A 58 -10.25 -16.52 7.10
C ALA A 58 -10.74 -15.08 7.33
N ALA A 59 -10.93 -14.67 8.58
CA ALA A 59 -11.33 -13.29 8.92
C ALA A 59 -10.28 -12.25 8.50
N CYS A 60 -8.99 -12.59 8.60
CA CYS A 60 -7.91 -11.73 8.10
C CYS A 60 -7.94 -11.59 6.58
N ALA A 61 -8.12 -12.70 5.87
CA ALA A 61 -8.26 -12.69 4.41
C ALA A 61 -9.45 -11.84 3.95
N VAL A 62 -10.61 -11.98 4.60
CA VAL A 62 -11.80 -11.16 4.33
C VAL A 62 -11.51 -9.68 4.59
N GLY A 63 -10.84 -9.35 5.70
CA GLY A 63 -10.50 -7.96 6.02
C GLY A 63 -9.65 -7.29 4.95
N VAL A 64 -8.58 -7.96 4.49
CA VAL A 64 -7.70 -7.47 3.43
C VAL A 64 -8.45 -7.37 2.09
N ALA A 65 -9.22 -8.40 1.74
CA ALA A 65 -10.00 -8.42 0.50
C ALA A 65 -11.04 -7.29 0.46
N CYS A 66 -11.69 -7.01 1.59
CA CYS A 66 -12.65 -5.93 1.73
C CYS A 66 -11.99 -4.55 1.59
N THR A 67 -10.80 -4.33 2.17
CA THR A 67 -10.12 -3.02 2.10
C THR A 67 -9.67 -2.65 0.69
N PHE A 68 -9.26 -3.65 -0.09
CA PHE A 68 -8.75 -3.44 -1.45
C PHE A 68 -9.77 -3.78 -2.55
N SER A 69 -10.93 -4.33 -2.18
CA SER A 69 -11.90 -4.90 -3.11
C SER A 69 -11.27 -5.95 -4.05
N ALA A 70 -10.27 -6.68 -3.54
CA ALA A 70 -9.40 -7.60 -4.28
C ALA A 70 -9.41 -8.98 -3.58
N PRO A 71 -10.36 -9.86 -3.92
CA PRO A 71 -10.57 -11.12 -3.19
C PRO A 71 -9.44 -12.13 -3.38
N VAL A 72 -8.89 -12.33 -4.60
CA VAL A 72 -7.81 -13.30 -4.81
C VAL A 72 -6.52 -12.77 -4.20
N GLY A 73 -6.16 -11.52 -4.50
CA GLY A 73 -4.94 -10.89 -4.00
C GLY A 73 -4.95 -10.73 -2.47
N GLY A 74 -6.11 -10.37 -1.90
CA GLY A 74 -6.25 -10.21 -0.45
C GLY A 74 -6.12 -11.50 0.35
N VAL A 75 -6.66 -12.61 -0.17
CA VAL A 75 -6.54 -13.93 0.48
C VAL A 75 -5.09 -14.42 0.41
N LEU A 76 -4.45 -14.31 -0.76
CA LEU A 76 -3.04 -14.70 -0.93
C LEU A 76 -2.12 -13.87 -0.02
N PHE A 77 -2.32 -12.55 0.03
CA PHE A 77 -1.57 -11.67 0.91
C PHE A 77 -1.75 -12.00 2.39
N SER A 78 -2.98 -12.27 2.82
CA SER A 78 -3.22 -12.69 4.19
C SER A 78 -2.48 -13.99 4.52
N ILE A 79 -2.46 -14.96 3.62
CA ILE A 79 -1.78 -16.24 3.85
C ILE A 79 -0.27 -16.04 3.94
N GLU A 80 0.33 -15.34 2.98
CA GLU A 80 1.78 -15.09 2.94
C GLU A 80 2.28 -14.36 4.20
N VAL A 81 1.54 -13.37 4.70
CA VAL A 81 1.96 -12.60 5.89
C VAL A 81 1.70 -13.34 7.20
N THR A 82 0.60 -14.09 7.31
CA THR A 82 0.10 -14.55 8.62
C THR A 82 0.56 -15.95 9.00
N THR A 83 0.79 -16.85 8.03
CA THR A 83 1.05 -18.27 8.29
C THR A 83 2.07 -18.86 7.34
N MET A 84 2.93 -19.75 7.84
CA MET A 84 3.83 -20.54 6.98
C MET A 84 3.11 -21.72 6.33
N TYR A 85 2.22 -22.38 7.09
CA TYR A 85 1.45 -23.52 6.64
C TYR A 85 -0.02 -23.15 6.65
N PHE A 86 -0.69 -23.43 5.54
CA PHE A 86 -2.09 -23.12 5.39
C PHE A 86 -2.82 -24.28 4.73
N SER A 87 -3.93 -24.70 5.33
CA SER A 87 -4.77 -25.77 4.78
C SER A 87 -5.53 -25.27 3.55
N VAL A 88 -5.43 -25.98 2.43
CA VAL A 88 -6.18 -25.70 1.20
C VAL A 88 -7.69 -25.68 1.44
N ARG A 89 -8.19 -26.48 2.40
CA ARG A 89 -9.62 -26.46 2.78
C ARG A 89 -10.02 -25.12 3.40
N SER A 90 -9.13 -24.52 4.19
CA SER A 90 -9.34 -23.21 4.82
C SER A 90 -9.19 -22.08 3.80
N TYR A 91 -8.42 -22.30 2.73
CA TYR A 91 -8.30 -21.38 1.60
C TYR A 91 -9.63 -21.14 0.91
N TRP A 92 -10.32 -22.21 0.50
CA TRP A 92 -11.63 -22.08 -0.16
C TRP A 92 -12.68 -21.37 0.69
N ARG A 93 -12.66 -21.62 2.01
CA ARG A 93 -13.56 -20.96 2.97
C ARG A 93 -13.25 -19.47 3.10
N GLY A 94 -11.98 -19.11 3.22
CA GLY A 94 -11.54 -17.71 3.27
C GLY A 94 -11.81 -16.98 1.96
N PHE A 95 -11.55 -17.63 0.83
CA PHE A 95 -11.79 -17.09 -0.51
C PHE A 95 -13.27 -16.81 -0.75
N PHE A 96 -14.15 -17.76 -0.46
CA PHE A 96 -15.59 -17.55 -0.59
C PHE A 96 -16.08 -16.37 0.27
N ALA A 97 -15.66 -16.31 1.53
CA ALA A 97 -16.02 -15.21 2.42
C ALA A 97 -15.46 -13.86 1.91
N ALA A 98 -14.24 -13.85 1.36
CA ALA A 98 -13.61 -12.66 0.78
C ALA A 98 -14.37 -12.16 -0.44
N CYS A 99 -14.81 -13.05 -1.33
CA CYS A 99 -15.66 -12.70 -2.47
C CYS A 99 -16.98 -12.08 -2.02
N CYS A 100 -17.67 -12.70 -1.04
CA CYS A 100 -18.91 -12.14 -0.49
C CYS A 100 -18.70 -10.74 0.08
N GLY A 101 -17.62 -10.53 0.84
CA GLY A 101 -17.26 -9.23 1.41
C GLY A 101 -16.95 -8.17 0.34
N ALA A 102 -16.10 -8.50 -0.64
CA ALA A 102 -15.74 -7.62 -1.74
C ALA A 102 -16.95 -7.23 -2.59
N VAL A 103 -17.82 -8.19 -2.93
CA VAL A 103 -19.07 -7.94 -3.66
C VAL A 103 -20.00 -7.03 -2.85
N THR A 104 -20.15 -7.28 -1.56
CA THR A 104 -21.01 -6.45 -0.68
C THR A 104 -20.53 -5.00 -0.65
N ILE A 105 -19.21 -4.75 -0.56
CA ILE A 105 -18.64 -3.40 -0.58
C ILE A 105 -18.86 -2.73 -1.94
N ARG A 106 -18.67 -3.46 -3.04
CA ARG A 106 -18.89 -2.95 -4.40
C ARG A 106 -20.35 -2.54 -4.63
N LEU A 107 -21.30 -3.39 -4.20
CA LEU A 107 -22.72 -3.09 -4.27
C LEU A 107 -23.08 -1.88 -3.41
N LEU A 108 -22.59 -1.84 -2.17
CA LEU A 108 -22.87 -0.73 -1.25
C LEU A 108 -22.31 0.60 -1.77
N ARG A 109 -21.15 0.60 -2.42
CA ARG A 109 -20.60 1.78 -3.10
C ARG A 109 -21.54 2.27 -4.21
N GLY A 110 -22.05 1.37 -5.05
CA GLY A 110 -23.01 1.72 -6.11
C GLY A 110 -24.32 2.32 -5.58
N PHE A 111 -24.75 1.95 -4.36
CA PHE A 111 -25.92 2.55 -3.72
C PHE A 111 -25.64 3.91 -3.08
N VAL A 112 -24.47 4.11 -2.48
CA VAL A 112 -24.11 5.33 -1.73
C VAL A 112 -23.62 6.45 -2.65
N VAL A 113 -22.87 6.10 -3.70
CA VAL A 113 -22.28 7.04 -4.66
C VAL A 113 -23.03 6.89 -5.98
N GLN A 114 -24.13 7.63 -6.14
CA GLN A 114 -25.02 7.58 -7.31
C GLN A 114 -24.35 7.98 -8.65
N THR A 115 -23.05 8.30 -8.66
CA THR A 115 -22.32 8.83 -9.82
C THR A 115 -21.48 7.77 -10.58
N GLU A 116 -21.35 6.54 -10.08
CA GLU A 116 -20.63 5.46 -10.78
C GLU A 116 -21.59 4.35 -11.21
N VAL A 117 -21.96 4.33 -12.51
CA VAL A 117 -22.99 3.45 -13.10
C VAL A 117 -22.50 1.99 -13.27
N THR A 118 -21.24 1.68 -12.95
CA THR A 118 -20.65 0.36 -13.17
C THR A 118 -19.81 -0.12 -11.99
N VAL A 119 -19.78 -1.44 -11.77
CA VAL A 119 -18.96 -2.12 -10.75
C VAL A 119 -17.49 -2.14 -11.19
N ASN A 120 -16.89 -0.96 -11.27
CA ASN A 120 -15.51 -0.78 -11.70
C ASN A 120 -14.53 -1.08 -10.57
N ALA A 121 -13.30 -1.42 -10.95
CA ALA A 121 -12.20 -1.60 -10.00
C ALA A 121 -11.84 -0.27 -9.32
N PHE A 122 -11.30 -0.34 -8.10
CA PHE A 122 -11.15 0.85 -7.23
C PHE A 122 -10.19 1.91 -7.83
N PHE A 123 -9.15 1.49 -8.54
CA PHE A 123 -8.24 2.36 -9.31
C PHE A 123 -8.15 1.88 -10.75
N GLN A 124 -9.27 1.84 -11.46
CA GLN A 124 -9.30 1.35 -12.83
C GLN A 124 -8.35 2.14 -13.74
N THR A 125 -7.40 1.44 -14.35
CA THR A 125 -6.52 1.98 -15.39
C THR A 125 -6.97 1.43 -16.75
N SER A 126 -6.72 2.17 -17.82
CA SER A 126 -7.03 1.75 -19.18
C SER A 126 -5.81 1.88 -20.06
N PHE A 127 -4.75 1.12 -19.79
CA PHE A 127 -3.58 1.05 -20.67
C PHE A 127 -3.93 0.40 -22.00
N ALA A 128 -3.34 0.89 -23.10
CA ALA A 128 -3.43 0.25 -24.41
C ALA A 128 -2.80 -1.16 -24.35
N PRO A 129 -3.29 -2.13 -25.14
CA PRO A 129 -2.74 -3.50 -25.13
C PRO A 129 -1.26 -3.57 -25.56
N ASP A 130 -0.78 -2.58 -26.33
CA ASP A 130 0.62 -2.45 -26.75
C ASP A 130 1.46 -1.54 -25.82
N ALA A 131 1.01 -1.32 -24.57
CA ALA A 131 1.70 -0.42 -23.65
C ALA A 131 3.09 -0.91 -23.18
N PHE A 132 3.46 -2.18 -23.45
CA PHE A 132 4.79 -2.72 -23.13
C PHE A 132 5.45 -3.41 -24.29
N VAL A 133 6.75 -3.18 -24.37
CA VAL A 133 7.64 -3.91 -25.26
C VAL A 133 8.61 -4.76 -24.42
N VAL A 134 8.94 -5.95 -24.90
CA VAL A 134 9.98 -6.84 -24.33
C VAL A 134 11.32 -6.12 -24.07
N LYS A 135 11.63 -5.10 -24.87
CA LYS A 135 12.85 -4.29 -24.71
C LYS A 135 12.85 -3.43 -23.43
N GLU A 136 11.71 -3.21 -22.79
CA GLU A 136 11.59 -2.46 -21.52
C GLU A 136 11.93 -3.31 -20.28
N ILE A 137 12.09 -4.64 -20.43
CA ILE A 137 12.39 -5.55 -19.32
C ILE A 137 13.60 -5.12 -18.46
N PRO A 138 14.74 -4.72 -19.04
CA PRO A 138 15.88 -4.27 -18.24
C PRO A 138 15.55 -3.08 -17.35
N LEU A 139 14.66 -2.17 -17.80
CA LEU A 139 14.22 -1.02 -17.02
C LEU A 139 13.37 -1.45 -15.82
N PHE A 140 12.50 -2.44 -15.98
CA PHE A 140 11.71 -3.01 -14.88
C PHE A 140 12.57 -3.79 -13.87
N VAL A 141 13.63 -4.44 -14.33
CA VAL A 141 14.62 -5.09 -13.46
C VAL A 141 15.33 -4.04 -12.61
N VAL A 142 15.83 -2.96 -13.23
CA VAL A 142 16.46 -1.84 -12.52
C VAL A 142 15.50 -1.22 -11.50
N LEU A 143 14.25 -0.98 -11.89
CA LEU A 143 13.21 -0.49 -10.98
C LEU A 143 13.01 -1.43 -9.79
N GLY A 144 13.01 -2.75 -10.01
CA GLY A 144 12.90 -3.75 -8.96
C GLY A 144 14.06 -3.70 -7.96
N VAL A 145 15.31 -3.58 -8.45
CA VAL A 145 16.49 -3.42 -7.58
C VAL A 145 16.40 -2.15 -6.75
N ILE A 146 16.04 -1.02 -7.37
CA ILE A 146 15.90 0.27 -6.68
C ILE A 146 14.82 0.19 -5.60
N CYS A 147 13.63 -0.35 -5.92
CA CYS A 147 12.54 -0.53 -4.96
C CYS A 147 12.88 -1.53 -3.84
N GLY A 148 13.70 -2.54 -4.12
CA GLY A 148 14.23 -3.45 -3.10
C GLY A 148 15.20 -2.77 -2.13
N ALA A 149 16.16 -2.02 -2.66
CA ALA A 149 17.13 -1.26 -1.86
C ALA A 149 16.47 -0.16 -1.02
N LEU A 150 15.54 0.60 -1.62
CA LEU A 150 14.75 1.62 -0.91
C LEU A 150 13.82 0.98 0.14
N GLY A 151 13.28 -0.21 -0.10
CA GLY A 151 12.50 -0.97 0.88
C GLY A 151 13.35 -1.38 2.10
N ALA A 152 14.56 -1.86 1.88
CA ALA A 152 15.50 -2.16 2.96
C ALA A 152 15.90 -0.91 3.75
N LEU A 153 16.14 0.21 3.05
CA LEU A 153 16.38 1.52 3.68
C LEU A 153 15.18 1.96 4.54
N TYR A 154 13.96 1.78 4.04
CA TYR A 154 12.71 2.12 4.74
C TYR A 154 12.60 1.36 6.07
N ILE A 155 12.81 0.04 6.05
CA ILE A 155 12.75 -0.80 7.25
C ILE A 155 13.85 -0.42 8.24
N SER A 156 15.09 -0.21 7.76
CA SER A 156 16.22 0.17 8.61
C SER A 156 16.00 1.54 9.27
N PHE A 157 15.51 2.52 8.51
CA PHE A 157 15.21 3.85 9.03
C PHE A 157 14.05 3.82 10.02
N TYR A 158 12.96 3.11 9.70
CA TYR A 158 11.85 2.88 10.64
C TYR A 158 12.34 2.27 11.96
N ARG A 159 13.15 1.20 11.91
CA ARG A 159 13.72 0.57 13.11
C ARG A 159 14.54 1.57 13.92
N THR A 160 15.37 2.37 13.26
CA THR A 160 16.24 3.35 13.91
C THR A 160 15.42 4.43 14.61
N VAL A 161 14.39 4.97 13.95
CA VAL A 161 13.48 5.96 14.53
C VAL A 161 12.73 5.39 15.73
N VAL A 162 12.19 4.17 15.63
CA VAL A 162 11.46 3.55 16.75
C VAL A 162 12.38 3.27 17.95
N LEU A 163 13.60 2.78 17.72
CA LEU A 163 14.57 2.57 18.80
C LEU A 163 15.03 3.88 19.42
N PHE A 164 15.25 4.91 18.61
CA PHE A 164 15.57 6.26 19.08
C PHE A 164 14.46 6.83 19.98
N LEU A 165 13.19 6.71 19.56
CA LEU A 165 12.03 7.14 20.35
C LEU A 165 11.89 6.36 21.67
N ARG A 166 12.32 5.09 21.70
CA ARG A 166 12.26 4.25 22.90
C ARG A 166 13.39 4.54 23.88
N ASN A 167 14.58 4.88 23.40
CA ASN A 167 15.74 5.19 24.25
C ASN A 167 15.70 6.61 24.82
N ASN A 168 15.13 7.58 24.09
CA ASN A 168 15.10 8.97 24.52
C ASN A 168 13.85 9.31 25.33
N GLU A 169 14.00 9.42 26.65
CA GLU A 169 12.89 9.79 27.56
C GLU A 169 12.27 11.17 27.23
N ARG A 170 13.04 12.12 26.67
CA ARG A 170 12.51 13.41 26.19
C ARG A 170 11.61 13.25 24.96
N ALA A 171 12.00 12.41 24.01
CA ALA A 171 11.21 12.15 22.81
C ALA A 171 9.94 11.38 23.18
N LYS A 172 10.06 10.39 24.06
CA LYS A 172 8.94 9.66 24.65
C LYS A 172 7.98 10.60 25.38
N ALA A 173 8.48 11.57 26.15
CA ALA A 173 7.65 12.57 26.82
C ALA A 173 6.93 13.50 25.82
N LEU A 174 7.56 13.88 24.70
CA LEU A 174 6.93 14.68 23.64
C LEU A 174 5.84 13.91 22.90
N PHE A 175 6.11 12.66 22.48
CA PHE A 175 5.16 11.87 21.68
C PHE A 175 4.09 11.13 22.49
N GLN A 176 4.38 10.63 23.69
CA GLN A 176 3.39 9.89 24.51
C GLN A 176 2.44 10.81 25.30
N ARG A 177 2.86 12.01 25.72
CA ARG A 177 1.98 12.93 26.48
C ARG A 177 0.88 13.55 25.61
N GLN A 178 1.09 13.67 24.31
CA GLN A 178 0.15 14.34 23.40
C GLN A 178 -1.10 13.49 23.09
N CYS A 179 -1.01 12.15 23.06
CA CYS A 179 -2.19 11.29 22.82
C CYS A 179 -3.10 11.11 24.05
N PHE A 180 -2.56 11.14 25.28
CA PHE A 180 -3.36 10.85 26.50
C PHE A 180 -4.07 12.06 27.10
N GLN A 181 -3.68 13.30 26.77
CA GLN A 181 -4.37 14.50 27.22
C GLN A 181 -5.60 14.88 26.37
N LEU A 182 -5.87 14.14 25.29
CA LEU A 182 -7.02 14.40 24.41
C LEU A 182 -8.38 14.10 25.07
N ASP A 183 -8.41 13.39 26.20
CA ASP A 183 -9.65 13.00 26.89
C ASP A 183 -9.94 13.77 28.20
N ARG A 184 -9.12 14.76 28.62
CA ARG A 184 -9.33 15.34 29.98
C ARG A 184 -9.05 16.81 30.29
N LEU A 185 -8.68 17.69 29.35
CA LEU A 185 -8.52 19.12 29.68
C LEU A 185 -9.05 20.07 28.59
N PRO A 186 -9.86 21.08 28.94
CA PRO A 186 -10.25 22.15 28.04
C PRO A 186 -9.12 23.19 28.02
N ASN A 187 -7.99 22.89 27.39
CA ASN A 187 -6.95 23.89 27.17
C ASN A 187 -6.24 23.70 25.83
N ILE A 188 -6.51 24.65 24.94
CA ILE A 188 -6.28 24.74 23.50
C ILE A 188 -4.80 24.68 23.06
N ARG A 189 -3.83 24.52 23.98
CA ARG A 189 -2.41 24.78 23.69
C ARG A 189 -1.59 23.58 23.19
N THR A 190 -2.00 22.34 23.47
CA THR A 190 -1.31 21.12 23.00
C THR A 190 -1.83 20.59 21.66
N SER A 191 -3.08 20.94 21.31
CA SER A 191 -3.66 20.68 19.98
C SER A 191 -2.88 21.40 18.86
N CYS A 192 -2.30 22.58 19.16
CA CYS A 192 -1.60 23.39 18.16
C CYS A 192 -0.37 22.71 17.53
N ILE A 193 0.39 21.87 18.25
CA ILE A 193 1.64 21.29 17.70
C ILE A 193 1.34 20.10 16.77
N GLN A 194 0.37 19.25 17.14
CA GLN A 194 -0.06 18.14 16.30
C GLN A 194 -0.86 18.64 15.10
N HIS A 195 -1.70 19.67 15.29
CA HIS A 195 -2.34 20.39 14.20
C HIS A 195 -1.32 21.16 13.36
N HIS A 196 -0.20 21.65 13.91
CA HIS A 196 0.87 22.26 13.10
C HIS A 196 1.64 21.22 12.30
N PHE A 197 1.98 20.06 12.86
CA PHE A 197 2.66 18.99 12.16
C PHE A 197 1.77 18.36 11.07
N PHE A 198 0.47 18.21 11.34
CA PHE A 198 -0.54 17.75 10.38
C PHE A 198 -0.93 18.83 9.35
N SER A 199 -0.94 20.11 9.73
CA SER A 199 -1.12 21.24 8.79
C SER A 199 0.13 21.51 7.97
N ALA A 200 1.32 21.22 8.50
CA ALA A 200 2.56 21.24 7.76
C ALA A 200 2.57 20.07 6.80
N TRP A 201 2.14 18.88 7.22
CA TRP A 201 1.94 17.73 6.34
C TRP A 201 0.97 18.02 5.20
N SER A 202 -0.20 18.62 5.47
CA SER A 202 -1.10 19.06 4.41
C SER A 202 -0.45 20.15 3.55
N ARG A 203 0.26 21.12 4.13
CA ARG A 203 0.93 22.19 3.36
C ARG A 203 2.16 21.74 2.56
N THR A 204 2.82 20.64 2.92
CA THR A 204 4.05 20.14 2.25
C THR A 204 3.73 19.04 1.23
N ILE A 205 2.62 18.29 1.39
CA ILE A 205 2.11 17.37 0.37
C ILE A 205 1.20 18.07 -0.64
N PHE A 206 0.40 19.04 -0.20
CA PHE A 206 -0.41 19.86 -1.09
C PHE A 206 0.36 21.15 -1.38
N PHE A 207 1.23 21.10 -2.41
CA PHE A 207 1.71 22.31 -3.06
C PHE A 207 0.52 23.06 -3.65
N ARG A 208 -0.19 23.86 -2.85
CA ARG A 208 -0.78 25.11 -3.34
C ARG A 208 -0.77 26.20 -2.28
N LYS A 209 -0.08 27.28 -2.65
CA LYS A 209 -0.25 28.62 -2.10
C LYS A 209 -1.14 29.37 -3.11
N GLY A 210 -2.45 29.42 -2.89
CA GLY A 210 -3.36 30.32 -3.60
C GLY A 210 -4.52 29.67 -4.36
N GLU A 211 -5.72 30.19 -4.11
CA GLU A 211 -6.94 30.12 -4.94
C GLU A 211 -7.61 28.74 -5.18
N TYR A 212 -8.24 28.20 -4.12
CA TYR A 212 -9.51 27.46 -4.24
C TYR A 212 -10.49 27.93 -3.15
N GLU A 213 -10.61 29.25 -2.99
CA GLU A 213 -11.62 29.88 -2.12
C GLU A 213 -12.93 30.19 -2.89
N LYS A 214 -13.10 29.73 -4.13
CA LYS A 214 -14.28 30.08 -4.95
C LYS A 214 -15.20 28.95 -5.38
N GLU A 215 -14.92 27.69 -5.05
CA GLU A 215 -15.85 26.61 -5.36
C GLU A 215 -15.85 25.52 -4.29
N GLY A 216 -16.47 25.85 -3.15
CA GLY A 216 -17.38 24.98 -2.38
C GLY A 216 -16.97 23.58 -1.88
N ASN A 217 -15.83 22.99 -2.21
CA ASN A 217 -15.42 21.66 -1.75
C ASN A 217 -13.90 21.53 -1.53
N PRO A 218 -13.38 21.93 -0.35
CA PRO A 218 -11.99 21.71 0.01
C PRO A 218 -11.81 20.32 0.65
N GLU A 219 -11.90 19.24 -0.12
CA GLU A 219 -11.56 17.89 0.37
C GLU A 219 -10.69 17.12 -0.64
N LEU A 220 -9.41 17.48 -0.72
CA LEU A 220 -8.42 16.67 -1.44
C LEU A 220 -8.07 15.43 -0.61
N LYS A 221 -8.66 14.29 -0.98
CA LYS A 221 -8.52 13.01 -0.27
C LYS A 221 -7.25 12.28 -0.71
N PHE A 222 -6.60 11.61 0.25
CA PHE A 222 -5.42 10.75 0.08
C PHE A 222 -5.48 9.78 -1.13
N GLY A 223 -6.67 9.38 -1.58
CA GLY A 223 -6.86 8.53 -2.76
C GLY A 223 -6.70 9.21 -4.12
N MET A 224 -6.73 10.54 -4.21
CA MET A 224 -6.60 11.28 -5.48
C MET A 224 -5.19 11.20 -6.05
N ASN A 225 -4.16 11.38 -5.22
CA ASN A 225 -2.76 11.35 -5.66
C ASN A 225 -2.36 10.00 -6.30
N LEU A 226 -2.93 8.89 -5.80
CA LEU A 226 -2.65 7.56 -6.36
C LEU A 226 -3.28 7.38 -7.76
N LYS A 227 -4.48 7.93 -7.96
CA LYS A 227 -5.14 7.92 -9.27
C LYS A 227 -4.35 8.75 -10.28
N ASP A 228 -3.80 9.88 -9.86
CA ASP A 228 -2.96 10.76 -10.70
C ASP A 228 -1.69 10.03 -11.18
N PHE A 229 -1.02 9.28 -10.30
CA PHE A 229 0.19 8.53 -10.68
C PHE A 229 -0.08 7.43 -11.71
N PHE A 230 -1.26 6.82 -11.67
CA PHE A 230 -1.63 5.74 -12.61
C PHE A 230 -2.17 6.23 -13.95
N THR A 231 -2.24 7.54 -14.16
CA THR A 231 -2.67 8.10 -15.45
C THR A 231 -1.72 7.74 -16.59
N ASN A 232 -2.27 7.53 -17.78
CA ASN A 232 -1.50 7.09 -18.94
C ASN A 232 -0.78 8.23 -19.67
N CYS A 233 -0.94 9.47 -19.23
CA CYS A 233 -0.31 10.63 -19.85
C CYS A 233 1.11 10.83 -19.33
N THR A 234 1.91 11.66 -20.00
CA THR A 234 3.26 12.04 -19.58
C THR A 234 3.19 13.42 -18.93
N PHE A 235 3.75 13.59 -17.73
CA PHE A 235 3.72 14.88 -17.04
C PHE A 235 4.72 15.87 -17.63
N SER A 236 5.80 15.40 -18.27
CA SER A 236 6.82 16.28 -18.84
C SER A 236 6.45 16.88 -20.22
N GLU A 237 5.33 16.47 -20.82
CA GLU A 237 4.89 16.90 -22.15
C GLU A 237 3.91 18.09 -22.05
N ASP A 238 4.06 19.07 -22.95
CA ASP A 238 3.20 20.25 -22.98
C ASP A 238 1.78 19.90 -23.49
N PRO A 239 0.72 20.58 -23.00
CA PRO A 239 -0.69 20.28 -23.27
C PRO A 239 -1.16 20.21 -24.74
N PRO A 240 -0.49 20.76 -25.77
CA PRO A 240 -0.92 20.53 -27.15
C PRO A 240 -0.62 19.12 -27.70
N SER A 241 0.15 18.26 -27.00
CA SER A 241 0.47 16.91 -27.48
C SER A 241 -0.58 15.86 -27.03
N PHE A 242 -0.80 14.82 -27.86
CA PHE A 242 -1.75 13.72 -27.56
C PHE A 242 -1.37 12.90 -26.31
N LEU A 243 -0.11 13.01 -25.87
CA LEU A 243 0.42 12.36 -24.67
C LEU A 243 0.31 13.21 -23.40
N ALA A 244 -0.07 14.47 -23.52
CA ALA A 244 -0.16 15.37 -22.39
C ALA A 244 -1.38 15.09 -21.50
N CYS A 245 -1.24 15.42 -20.22
CA CYS A 245 -2.31 15.21 -19.25
C CYS A 245 -3.44 16.25 -19.36
N ASN A 246 -4.62 15.88 -18.84
CA ASN A 246 -5.72 16.82 -18.67
C ASN A 246 -5.29 18.05 -17.87
N ARG A 247 -5.88 19.23 -18.17
CA ARG A 247 -5.54 20.50 -17.51
C ARG A 247 -5.61 20.45 -15.98
N GLU A 248 -6.57 19.73 -15.41
CA GLU A 248 -6.67 19.56 -13.94
C GLU A 248 -5.42 18.91 -13.32
N ASN A 249 -4.86 17.89 -13.98
CA ASN A 249 -3.65 17.22 -13.51
C ASN A 249 -2.40 18.04 -13.80
N PHE A 250 -2.39 18.75 -14.92
CA PHE A 250 -1.31 19.66 -15.28
C PHE A 250 -1.18 20.81 -14.26
N ASP A 251 -2.30 21.42 -13.88
CA ASP A 251 -2.33 22.48 -12.88
C ASP A 251 -1.97 21.96 -11.46
N HIS A 252 -2.25 20.68 -11.16
CA HIS A 252 -1.87 20.07 -9.88
C HIS A 252 -0.36 19.83 -9.76
N TRP A 253 0.32 19.43 -10.84
CA TRP A 253 1.73 19.00 -10.80
C TRP A 253 2.71 19.98 -11.47
N MET A 254 2.24 21.02 -12.18
CA MET A 254 3.11 21.90 -12.99
C MET A 254 2.87 23.42 -12.80
N ASP A 255 2.34 23.87 -11.65
CA ASP A 255 1.90 25.26 -11.43
C ASP A 255 2.99 26.36 -11.39
N ASN A 256 4.24 26.13 -11.87
CA ASN A 256 5.25 27.19 -12.14
C ASN A 256 6.61 26.63 -12.63
N ARG A 257 6.75 26.15 -13.88
CA ARG A 257 8.04 25.82 -14.57
C ARG A 257 9.15 25.09 -13.76
N GLU A 258 8.87 24.52 -12.59
CA GLU A 258 9.79 23.64 -11.89
C GLU A 258 9.75 22.29 -12.61
N SER A 259 10.92 21.68 -12.80
CA SER A 259 11.00 20.37 -13.42
C SER A 259 10.13 19.38 -12.64
N VAL A 260 9.18 18.73 -13.31
CA VAL A 260 8.27 17.72 -12.71
C VAL A 260 9.07 16.66 -11.92
N ILE A 261 10.24 16.29 -12.44
CA ILE A 261 11.18 15.36 -11.77
C ILE A 261 11.54 15.86 -10.36
N ALA A 262 11.90 17.13 -10.20
CA ALA A 262 12.28 17.69 -8.90
C ALA A 262 11.11 17.65 -7.91
N LEU A 263 9.90 17.98 -8.37
CA LEU A 263 8.69 17.91 -7.55
C LEU A 263 8.41 16.47 -7.09
N LEU A 264 8.50 15.49 -7.99
CA LEU A 264 8.33 14.07 -7.67
C LEU A 264 9.39 13.57 -6.69
N VAL A 265 10.66 14.00 -6.84
CA VAL A 265 11.74 13.65 -5.91
C VAL A 265 11.48 14.24 -4.52
N ILE A 266 11.07 15.51 -4.44
CA ILE A 266 10.71 16.16 -3.18
C ILE A 266 9.54 15.42 -2.52
N PHE A 267 8.50 15.07 -3.30
CA PHE A 267 7.36 14.30 -2.81
C PHE A 267 7.80 12.94 -2.23
N ILE A 268 8.65 12.19 -2.95
CA ILE A 268 9.16 10.89 -2.49
C ILE A 268 9.92 11.04 -1.18
N ILE A 269 10.84 12.01 -1.06
CA ILE A 269 11.65 12.21 0.15
C ILE A 269 10.78 12.59 1.34
N VAL A 270 9.90 13.58 1.16
CA VAL A 270 9.00 14.06 2.23
C VAL A 270 8.06 12.95 2.68
N HIS A 271 7.42 12.25 1.74
CA HIS A 271 6.49 11.17 2.03
C HIS A 271 7.18 9.95 2.64
N PHE A 272 8.41 9.63 2.24
CA PHE A 272 9.23 8.57 2.83
C PHE A 272 9.46 8.82 4.33
N VAL A 273 9.97 10.00 4.69
CA VAL A 273 10.26 10.34 6.10
C VAL A 273 8.97 10.45 6.91
N PHE A 274 7.96 11.12 6.38
CA PHE A 274 6.74 11.37 7.12
C PHE A 274 5.92 10.10 7.35
N SER A 275 5.84 9.22 6.35
CA SER A 275 5.15 7.93 6.52
C SER A 275 5.75 7.14 7.68
N ILE A 276 7.07 7.15 7.85
CA ILE A 276 7.76 6.49 8.97
C ILE A 276 7.37 7.14 10.30
N VAL A 277 7.38 8.47 10.37
CA VAL A 277 6.96 9.20 11.58
C VAL A 277 5.51 8.85 11.95
N CYS A 278 4.58 8.84 10.99
CA CYS A 278 3.19 8.44 11.23
C CYS A 278 3.05 7.02 11.77
N MET A 279 3.85 6.07 11.29
CA MET A 279 3.84 4.69 11.76
C MET A 279 4.41 4.52 13.16
N THR A 280 5.13 5.52 13.68
CA THR A 280 5.62 5.52 15.06
C THR A 280 4.61 6.05 16.07
N LEU A 281 3.55 6.72 15.61
CA LEU A 281 2.51 7.26 16.48
C LEU A 281 1.68 6.12 17.09
N PRO A 282 1.23 6.25 18.36
CA PRO A 282 0.43 5.25 19.06
C PRO A 282 -1.04 5.28 18.64
N VAL A 283 -1.32 5.36 17.33
CA VAL A 283 -2.66 5.42 16.73
C VAL A 283 -2.86 4.16 15.89
N PRO A 284 -4.07 3.57 15.84
CA PRO A 284 -4.36 2.48 14.93
C PRO A 284 -4.27 2.97 13.47
N SER A 285 -3.16 2.64 12.79
CA SER A 285 -2.92 2.97 11.38
C SER A 285 -2.48 1.74 10.59
N GLY A 286 -2.74 1.74 9.28
CA GLY A 286 -2.31 0.69 8.35
C GLY A 286 -1.07 1.10 7.58
N VAL A 287 -0.05 0.21 7.53
CA VAL A 287 1.22 0.52 6.84
C VAL A 287 1.15 0.43 5.32
N PHE A 288 0.22 -0.39 4.80
CA PHE A 288 0.24 -0.81 3.40
C PHE A 288 -0.01 0.35 2.43
N MET A 289 -0.98 1.21 2.72
CA MET A 289 -1.38 2.25 1.78
C MET A 289 -0.29 3.35 1.62
N PRO A 290 0.37 3.86 2.67
CA PRO A 290 1.47 4.81 2.50
C PRO A 290 2.67 4.27 1.71
N ILE A 291 3.06 3.01 1.94
CA ILE A 291 4.13 2.37 1.15
C ILE A 291 3.70 2.14 -0.30
N PHE A 292 2.41 1.86 -0.53
CA PHE A 292 1.86 1.70 -1.87
C PHE A 292 1.96 2.97 -2.70
N VAL A 293 1.54 4.11 -2.13
CA VAL A 293 1.63 5.44 -2.76
C VAL A 293 3.08 5.84 -2.99
N LEU A 294 3.97 5.55 -2.04
CA LEU A 294 5.40 5.82 -2.18
C LEU A 294 6.01 5.02 -3.35
N GLY A 295 5.65 3.74 -3.49
CA GLY A 295 6.05 2.92 -4.62
C GLY A 295 5.52 3.44 -5.96
N ALA A 296 4.26 3.88 -5.99
CA ALA A 296 3.66 4.49 -7.17
C ALA A 296 4.42 5.74 -7.63
N ALA A 297 4.81 6.61 -6.68
CA ALA A 297 5.60 7.79 -6.96
C ALA A 297 7.01 7.46 -7.47
N ILE A 298 7.70 6.47 -6.88
CA ILE A 298 9.02 6.01 -7.34
C ILE A 298 8.94 5.46 -8.76
N GLY A 299 7.92 4.63 -9.03
CA GLY A 299 7.67 4.09 -10.36
C GLY A 299 7.36 5.18 -11.38
N ARG A 300 6.53 6.16 -11.00
CA ARG A 300 6.20 7.30 -11.85
C ARG A 300 7.43 8.14 -12.19
N LEU A 301 8.26 8.44 -11.21
CA LEU A 301 9.53 9.16 -11.41
C LEU A 301 10.42 8.43 -12.43
N MET A 302 10.57 7.11 -12.32
CA MET A 302 11.34 6.33 -13.28
C MET A 302 10.72 6.39 -14.68
N GLY A 303 9.40 6.27 -14.79
CA GLY A 303 8.68 6.37 -16.06
C GLY A 303 8.87 7.72 -16.77
N GLU A 304 8.82 8.83 -16.03
CA GLU A 304 9.07 10.17 -16.59
C GLU A 304 10.54 10.35 -17.00
N ILE A 305 11.51 9.83 -16.21
CA ILE A 305 12.93 9.84 -16.59
C ILE A 305 13.15 9.07 -17.90
N VAL A 306 12.51 7.90 -18.05
CA VAL A 306 12.61 7.08 -19.25
C VAL A 306 11.96 7.78 -20.45
N ALA A 307 10.79 8.42 -20.25
CA ALA A 307 10.12 9.17 -21.31
C ALA A 307 10.98 10.35 -21.82
N ILE A 308 11.69 11.05 -20.93
CA ILE A 308 12.60 12.14 -21.30
C ILE A 308 13.88 11.62 -21.96
N ALA A 309 14.43 10.51 -21.45
CA ALA A 309 15.67 9.92 -21.98
C ALA A 309 15.48 9.28 -23.36
N LEU A 310 14.29 8.76 -23.67
CA LEU A 310 13.95 8.06 -24.90
C LEU A 310 12.68 8.66 -25.55
N PRO A 311 12.75 9.88 -26.11
CA PRO A 311 11.58 10.56 -26.68
C PRO A 311 10.97 9.84 -27.90
N SER A 312 11.75 9.02 -28.61
CA SER A 312 11.30 8.24 -29.77
C SER A 312 10.66 6.88 -29.41
N GLY A 313 10.58 6.56 -28.10
CA GLY A 313 10.19 5.24 -27.63
C GLY A 313 11.34 4.22 -27.62
N VAL A 314 11.12 3.09 -26.93
CA VAL A 314 12.11 1.97 -26.88
C VAL A 314 12.17 1.22 -28.22
N ILE A 315 11.06 1.24 -28.96
CA ILE A 315 11.00 0.93 -30.39
C ILE A 315 10.48 2.20 -31.07
N GLU A 316 11.10 2.59 -32.18
CA GLU A 316 10.65 3.74 -32.98
C GLU A 316 9.15 3.62 -33.27
N GLY A 317 8.38 4.61 -32.78
CA GLY A 317 6.93 4.69 -33.00
C GLY A 317 6.04 4.15 -31.87
N LEU A 318 6.61 3.59 -30.80
CA LEU A 318 5.87 3.14 -29.61
C LEU A 318 6.13 4.08 -28.42
N ASN A 319 5.08 4.76 -27.96
CA ASN A 319 5.18 5.69 -26.85
C ASN A 319 5.33 4.96 -25.51
N ILE A 320 6.14 5.53 -24.62
CA ILE A 320 6.31 5.03 -23.24
C ILE A 320 5.17 5.58 -22.39
N TYR A 321 4.56 4.71 -21.57
CA TYR A 321 3.46 5.07 -20.67
C TYR A 321 3.95 5.08 -19.20
N PRO A 322 4.21 6.26 -18.58
CA PRO A 322 4.73 6.35 -17.21
C PRO A 322 3.78 5.79 -16.14
N GLY A 323 2.47 5.78 -16.40
CA GLY A 323 1.46 5.23 -15.49
C GLY A 323 1.69 3.76 -15.17
N VAL A 324 2.32 3.01 -16.06
CA VAL A 324 2.59 1.60 -15.83
C VAL A 324 3.81 1.42 -14.95
N TYR A 325 4.87 2.19 -15.19
CA TYR A 325 6.03 2.21 -14.30
C TYR A 325 5.58 2.55 -12.88
N ALA A 326 4.59 3.43 -12.71
CA ALA A 326 3.95 3.68 -11.41
C ALA A 326 3.26 2.45 -10.82
N VAL A 327 2.45 1.71 -11.59
CA VAL A 327 1.81 0.46 -11.12
C VAL A 327 2.86 -0.60 -10.72
N VAL A 328 3.92 -0.77 -11.51
CA VAL A 328 5.00 -1.72 -11.21
C VAL A 328 5.80 -1.29 -9.98
N GLY A 329 6.11 0.01 -9.85
CA GLY A 329 6.78 0.57 -8.68
C GLY A 329 5.95 0.43 -7.39
N ALA A 330 4.64 0.64 -7.49
CA ALA A 330 3.71 0.40 -6.38
C ALA A 330 3.77 -1.06 -5.92
N ALA A 331 3.79 -2.01 -6.86
CA ALA A 331 3.91 -3.44 -6.59
C ALA A 331 5.25 -3.81 -5.98
N SER A 332 6.36 -3.42 -6.61
CA SER A 332 7.69 -3.86 -6.24
C SER A 332 8.12 -3.29 -4.88
N PHE A 333 7.81 -2.03 -4.57
CA PHE A 333 8.16 -1.42 -3.30
C PHE A 333 7.28 -1.93 -2.14
N SER A 334 5.97 -2.09 -2.34
CA SER A 334 5.10 -2.65 -1.29
C SER A 334 5.39 -4.13 -1.03
N ALA A 335 5.68 -4.91 -2.08
CA ALA A 335 6.16 -6.29 -1.97
C ALA A 335 7.50 -6.39 -1.23
N SER A 336 8.46 -5.50 -1.52
CA SER A 336 9.77 -5.51 -0.87
C SER A 336 9.70 -5.21 0.62
N VAL A 337 8.84 -4.28 1.05
CA VAL A 337 8.67 -3.95 2.47
C VAL A 337 7.91 -5.05 3.24
N THR A 338 6.93 -5.68 2.60
CA THR A 338 6.08 -6.70 3.22
C THR A 338 6.62 -8.13 3.10
N HIS A 339 7.58 -8.36 2.20
CA HIS A 339 8.11 -9.66 1.78
C HIS A 339 7.04 -10.58 1.17
N THR A 340 6.18 -10.04 0.29
CA THR A 340 5.05 -10.79 -0.29
C THR A 340 4.95 -10.62 -1.79
N VAL A 341 4.71 -11.71 -2.52
CA VAL A 341 4.57 -11.70 -3.99
C VAL A 341 3.10 -11.49 -4.39
N SER A 342 2.18 -11.92 -3.52
CA SER A 342 0.73 -11.72 -3.63
C SER A 342 0.27 -10.26 -3.83
N VAL A 343 1.10 -9.28 -3.49
CA VAL A 343 0.80 -7.85 -3.73
C VAL A 343 0.68 -7.53 -5.21
N SER A 344 1.42 -8.24 -6.08
CA SER A 344 1.27 -8.10 -7.53
C SER A 344 -0.14 -8.48 -7.99
N VAL A 345 -0.66 -9.62 -7.50
CA VAL A 345 -2.03 -10.08 -7.81
C VAL A 345 -3.07 -9.09 -7.29
N MET A 346 -2.87 -8.58 -6.07
CA MET A 346 -3.75 -7.56 -5.50
C MET A 346 -3.82 -6.31 -6.37
N ILE A 347 -2.69 -5.84 -6.90
CA ILE A 347 -2.64 -4.65 -7.75
C ILE A 347 -3.38 -4.85 -9.05
N PHE A 348 -3.22 -6.00 -9.70
CA PHE A 348 -3.94 -6.28 -10.94
C PHE A 348 -5.45 -6.38 -10.75
N GLU A 349 -5.92 -6.90 -9.62
CA GLU A 349 -7.34 -6.90 -9.28
C GLU A 349 -7.87 -5.47 -9.03
N ILE A 350 -7.06 -4.60 -8.42
CA ILE A 350 -7.42 -3.21 -8.13
C ILE A 350 -7.40 -2.33 -9.39
N THR A 351 -6.47 -2.56 -10.32
CA THR A 351 -6.37 -1.82 -11.59
C THR A 351 -7.37 -2.30 -12.64
N GLY A 352 -7.90 -3.52 -12.48
CA GLY A 352 -8.95 -4.08 -13.34
C GLY A 352 -8.45 -4.57 -14.70
N GLN A 353 -7.14 -4.50 -14.97
CA GLN A 353 -6.54 -4.97 -16.22
C GLN A 353 -5.84 -6.33 -16.00
N LEU A 354 -6.64 -7.40 -16.09
CA LEU A 354 -6.20 -8.78 -15.86
C LEU A 354 -5.27 -9.33 -16.97
N HIS A 355 -5.14 -8.64 -18.10
CA HIS A 355 -4.24 -9.05 -19.20
C HIS A 355 -2.78 -9.18 -18.75
N TYR A 356 -2.39 -8.49 -17.66
CA TYR A 356 -1.02 -8.46 -17.15
C TYR A 356 -0.75 -9.42 -15.97
N ILE A 357 -1.71 -10.30 -15.63
CA ILE A 357 -1.64 -11.21 -14.46
C ILE A 357 -0.75 -12.44 -14.67
N LEU A 358 -0.46 -12.85 -15.90
CA LEU A 358 0.02 -14.21 -16.18
C LEU A 358 1.54 -14.33 -16.30
N PRO A 359 2.19 -14.74 -15.20
CA PRO A 359 3.35 -15.63 -15.28
C PRO A 359 3.12 -17.04 -14.71
N VAL A 360 2.08 -17.28 -13.89
CA VAL A 360 2.01 -18.51 -13.06
C VAL A 360 1.09 -19.62 -13.59
N MET A 361 0.27 -19.43 -14.63
CA MET A 361 -0.63 -20.51 -15.10
C MET A 361 -0.17 -21.32 -16.31
N LEU A 362 0.97 -21.01 -16.95
CA LEU A 362 1.36 -21.69 -18.20
C LEU A 362 2.87 -21.95 -18.29
N GLU A 363 3.43 -22.63 -17.28
CA GLU A 363 4.68 -23.37 -17.46
C GLU A 363 4.42 -24.66 -18.25
N GLU A 364 3.94 -24.51 -19.50
CA GLU A 364 3.88 -25.63 -20.45
C GLU A 364 4.36 -25.24 -21.87
N ASN A 365 4.81 -24.00 -22.12
CA ASN A 365 5.48 -23.70 -23.39
C ASN A 365 6.50 -22.55 -23.29
N ILE A 366 7.75 -22.96 -23.11
CA ILE A 366 8.96 -22.14 -22.91
C ILE A 366 9.26 -21.13 -24.04
N ASN A 367 8.61 -21.23 -25.22
CA ASN A 367 8.87 -20.35 -26.36
C ASN A 367 7.81 -19.25 -26.63
N ARG A 368 6.69 -19.22 -25.88
CA ARG A 368 5.75 -18.07 -25.86
C ARG A 368 5.88 -17.23 -24.58
N LEU A 369 6.98 -17.43 -23.84
CA LEU A 369 7.22 -16.94 -22.48
C LEU A 369 7.72 -15.48 -22.38
N ASN A 370 7.97 -14.81 -23.50
CA ASN A 370 8.74 -13.56 -23.49
C ASN A 370 7.92 -12.26 -23.35
N ASN A 371 6.58 -12.30 -23.31
CA ASN A 371 5.78 -11.06 -23.42
C ASN A 371 4.90 -10.73 -22.20
N ASN A 372 4.71 -11.64 -21.24
CA ASN A 372 3.75 -11.43 -20.11
C ASN A 372 4.37 -11.58 -18.71
N VAL A 373 5.69 -11.86 -18.60
CA VAL A 373 6.35 -12.26 -17.33
C VAL A 373 6.89 -11.06 -16.50
N HIS A 374 6.72 -9.84 -16.99
CA HIS A 374 7.63 -8.73 -16.64
C HIS A 374 7.41 -8.09 -15.28
N ILE A 375 6.16 -7.94 -14.84
CA ILE A 375 5.85 -7.25 -13.57
C ILE A 375 6.24 -8.12 -12.37
N GLN A 376 6.02 -9.43 -12.46
CA GLN A 376 6.42 -10.34 -11.37
C GLN A 376 7.94 -10.43 -11.24
N ILE A 377 8.72 -10.40 -12.33
CA ILE A 377 10.19 -10.38 -12.23
C ILE A 377 10.65 -9.21 -11.35
N SER A 378 10.13 -8.00 -11.57
CA SER A 378 10.47 -6.82 -10.76
C SER A 378 10.11 -7.01 -9.28
N VAL A 379 8.95 -7.59 -8.99
CA VAL A 379 8.44 -7.87 -7.63
C VAL A 379 9.25 -8.95 -6.92
N LEU A 380 9.58 -10.05 -7.59
CA LEU A 380 10.41 -11.12 -7.03
C LEU A 380 11.82 -10.60 -6.74
N LEU A 381 12.39 -9.83 -7.66
CA LEU A 381 13.72 -9.25 -7.51
C LEU A 381 13.77 -8.25 -6.36
N SER A 382 12.78 -7.35 -6.24
CA SER A 382 12.72 -6.37 -5.15
C SER A 382 12.59 -7.05 -3.79
N ASN A 383 11.79 -8.12 -3.71
CA ASN A 383 11.65 -8.94 -2.51
C ASN A 383 12.97 -9.66 -2.17
N ALA A 384 13.63 -10.27 -3.16
CA ALA A 384 14.92 -10.94 -2.95
C ALA A 384 16.01 -9.99 -2.43
N VAL A 385 16.12 -8.79 -3.01
CA VAL A 385 17.08 -7.76 -2.57
C VAL A 385 16.77 -7.31 -1.14
N CYS A 386 15.51 -7.01 -0.83
CA CYS A 386 15.14 -6.55 0.51
C CYS A 386 15.31 -7.66 1.56
N ALA A 387 14.88 -8.89 1.24
CA ALA A 387 14.99 -10.05 2.13
C ALA A 387 16.42 -10.46 2.45
N TYR A 388 17.36 -10.19 1.53
CA TYR A 388 18.78 -10.35 1.80
C TYR A 388 19.31 -9.32 2.83
N MET A 389 18.81 -8.09 2.79
CA MET A 389 19.34 -6.98 3.60
C MET A 389 18.65 -6.82 4.96
N GLN A 390 17.34 -6.98 5.05
CA GLN A 390 16.54 -6.71 6.25
C GLN A 390 15.44 -7.77 6.45
N PRO A 391 14.99 -8.01 7.70
CA PRO A 391 13.78 -8.78 7.94
C PRO A 391 12.54 -8.00 7.51
N SER A 392 11.43 -8.70 7.25
CA SER A 392 10.17 -8.06 6.85
C SER A 392 9.73 -6.97 7.83
N PHE A 393 8.98 -6.00 7.36
CA PHE A 393 8.46 -4.93 8.21
C PHE A 393 7.66 -5.47 9.41
N PHE A 394 6.82 -6.48 9.17
CA PHE A 394 6.02 -7.10 10.24
C PHE A 394 6.88 -7.85 11.26
N ASP A 395 7.93 -8.55 10.82
CA ASP A 395 8.85 -9.26 11.73
C ASP A 395 9.72 -8.28 12.52
N THR A 396 10.10 -7.15 11.91
CA THR A 396 10.79 -6.06 12.60
C THR A 396 9.95 -5.51 13.75
N ILE A 397 8.64 -5.28 13.54
CA ILE A 397 7.74 -4.84 14.60
C ILE A 397 7.63 -5.88 15.72
N ILE A 398 7.52 -7.16 15.38
CA ILE A 398 7.43 -8.25 16.36
C ILE A 398 8.68 -8.28 17.24
N LYS A 399 9.87 -8.18 16.63
CA LYS A 399 11.16 -8.14 17.34
C LYS A 399 11.27 -6.90 18.24
N ILE A 400 10.92 -5.71 17.75
CA ILE A 400 10.97 -4.47 18.54
C ILE A 400 10.02 -4.53 19.74
N LYS A 401 8.82 -5.09 19.57
CA LYS A 401 7.83 -5.22 20.64
C LYS A 401 8.11 -6.37 21.62
N HIS A 402 9.17 -7.15 21.40
CA HIS A 402 9.50 -8.36 22.17
C HIS A 402 8.29 -9.29 22.36
N LEU A 403 7.49 -9.45 21.29
CA LEU A 403 6.36 -10.37 21.37
C LEU A 403 6.87 -11.81 21.38
N PRO A 404 6.27 -12.70 22.19
CA PRO A 404 6.57 -14.12 22.12
C PRO A 404 6.26 -14.61 20.71
N PHE A 405 7.32 -14.92 19.96
CA PHE A 405 7.27 -15.35 18.58
C PHE A 405 8.42 -16.32 18.37
N LEU A 406 8.11 -17.57 18.02
CA LEU A 406 9.15 -18.51 17.61
C LEU A 406 9.66 -18.06 16.23
N PRO A 407 10.96 -17.74 16.10
CA PRO A 407 11.57 -17.48 14.81
C PRO A 407 11.57 -18.76 13.97
N ASP A 408 11.62 -18.58 12.66
CA ASP A 408 11.68 -19.70 11.74
C ASP A 408 13.04 -20.41 11.87
N ILE A 409 13.06 -21.73 11.69
CA ILE A 409 14.30 -22.52 11.72
C ILE A 409 15.15 -22.05 10.52
N PRO A 410 16.41 -21.60 10.73
CA PRO A 410 17.26 -21.21 9.63
C PRO A 410 17.45 -22.41 8.68
N PRO A 411 17.49 -22.20 7.36
CA PRO A 411 17.82 -23.27 6.43
C PRO A 411 19.18 -23.86 6.79
N SER A 412 19.28 -25.19 6.73
CA SER A 412 20.39 -26.03 7.18
C SER A 412 21.77 -25.76 6.56
N ASN A 413 21.92 -24.72 5.73
CA ASN A 413 23.17 -24.39 5.04
C ASN A 413 24.18 -23.60 5.91
N ASN A 414 23.87 -23.37 7.18
CA ASN A 414 24.76 -22.70 8.15
C ASN A 414 24.98 -23.54 9.43
N LEU A 415 24.99 -24.88 9.31
CA LEU A 415 25.46 -25.79 10.36
C LEU A 415 26.72 -26.52 9.89
#